data_AF-A0A8D0FYR1-F1
#
_entry.id   AF-A0A8D0FYR1-F1
#
_cell.length_a   1.000
_cell.length_b   1.000
_cell.length_c   1.000
_cell.angle_alpha   90.00
_cell.angle_beta   90.00
_cell.angle_gamma   90.00
#
_symmetry.space_group_name_H-M   'P 1'
#
loop_
_entity.id
_entity.type
_entity.pdbx_description
1 polymer ?
#
loop_
_entity_poly.entity_id
_entity_poly.type
_entity_poly.pdbx_seq_one_letter_code
_entity_poly.pdbx_strand_id
1 'polypeptide(L)' 'MATLDRVVLVGATDRDTSSMRFLVFNTKTAELLSHHQVEIQQKFPKEGWQPVRDNCGLGQGNQRTSLQCYCVA' A
#
# COMPACT_ATOMS: atom_id res chain seq x y z
N MET A 1 -10.45 29.23 29.17
CA MET A 1 -10.31 27.77 28.94
C MET A 1 -9.50 27.60 27.66
N ALA A 2 -8.23 27.18 27.76
CA ALA A 2 -7.47 26.80 26.58
C ALA A 2 -7.91 25.40 26.17
N THR A 3 -8.62 25.27 25.06
CA THR A 3 -8.88 24.00 24.42
C THR A 3 -7.53 23.37 24.10
N LEU A 4 -7.23 22.19 24.66
CA LEU A 4 -6.02 21.46 24.33
C LEU A 4 -6.07 21.19 22.83
N ASP A 5 -5.23 21.89 22.06
CA ASP A 5 -5.28 21.83 20.62
C ASP A 5 -4.66 20.52 20.15
N ARG A 6 -5.45 19.44 20.19
CA ARG A 6 -5.02 18.12 19.74
C ARG A 6 -4.85 18.18 18.23
N VAL A 7 -3.62 17.95 17.79
CA VAL A 7 -3.32 17.79 16.38
C VAL A 7 -3.69 16.37 15.97
N VAL A 8 -4.69 16.25 15.09
CA VAL A 8 -5.06 14.99 14.46
C VAL A 8 -4.26 14.88 13.16
N LEU A 9 -3.78 13.67 12.87
CA LEU A 9 -3.02 13.37 11.67
C LEU A 9 -3.77 12.33 10.84
N VAL A 10 -3.70 12.46 9.52
CA VAL A 10 -4.25 11.48 8.56
C VAL A 10 -3.10 10.90 7.75
N GLY A 11 -3.05 9.57 7.70
CA GLY A 11 -2.11 8.83 6.86
C GLY A 11 -2.78 8.36 5.57
N ALA A 12 -2.09 8.45 4.45
CA ALA A 12 -2.50 7.84 3.19
C ALA A 12 -1.41 6.88 2.69
N THR A 13 -1.83 5.75 2.12
CA THR A 13 -0.94 4.80 1.45
C THR A 13 -1.33 4.73 -0.01
N ASP A 14 -0.37 5.00 -0.88
CA ASP A 14 -0.53 4.88 -2.32
C ASP A 14 0.47 3.84 -2.85
N ARG A 15 -0.01 2.96 -3.72
CA ARG A 15 0.74 1.80 -4.20
C ARG A 15 0.81 1.85 -5.71
N ASP A 16 2.02 2.07 -6.20
CA ASP A 16 2.39 1.91 -7.59
C ASP A 16 2.75 0.46 -7.89
N THR A 17 3.03 0.19 -9.16
CA THR A 17 3.48 -1.13 -9.62
C THR A 17 4.87 -1.50 -9.08
N SER A 18 5.76 -0.54 -8.98
CA SER A 18 7.16 -0.72 -8.56
C SER A 18 7.49 -0.03 -7.23
N SER A 19 6.51 0.62 -6.60
CA SER A 19 6.75 1.55 -5.51
C SER A 19 5.55 1.57 -4.56
N MET A 20 5.79 1.87 -3.29
CA MET A 20 4.74 2.21 -2.35
C MET A 20 5.16 3.44 -1.56
N ARG A 21 4.21 4.35 -1.38
CA ARG A 21 4.41 5.58 -0.62
C ARG A 21 3.43 5.67 0.53
N PHE A 22 3.94 6.14 1.65
CA PHE A 22 3.19 6.50 2.84
C PHE A 22 3.29 8.01 3.02
N LEU A 23 2.16 8.68 3.20
CA LEU A 23 2.03 10.14 3.30
C LEU A 23 1.34 10.47 4.62
N VAL A 24 1.78 11.51 5.32
CA VAL A 24 1.16 11.98 6.58
C VAL A 24 0.77 13.44 6.44
N PHE A 25 -0.51 13.74 6.71
CA PHE A 25 -1.08 15.07 6.60
C PHE A 25 -1.56 15.60 7.94
N ASN A 26 -1.43 16.91 8.13
CA ASN A 26 -2.13 17.63 9.18
C ASN A 26 -3.60 17.79 8.79
N THR A 27 -4.54 17.37 9.66
CA THR A 27 -5.97 17.44 9.32
C THR A 27 -6.54 18.85 9.23
N LYS A 28 -5.91 19.82 9.90
CA LYS A 28 -6.42 21.20 9.96
C LYS A 28 -5.94 22.04 8.80
N THR A 29 -4.65 21.91 8.45
CA THR A 29 -4.03 22.71 7.39
C THR A 29 -4.00 21.98 6.04
N ALA A 30 -4.31 20.67 6.03
CA ALA A 30 -4.14 19.78 4.87
C ALA A 30 -2.68 19.72 4.36
N GLU A 31 -1.72 20.16 5.17
CA GLU A 31 -0.30 20.17 4.81
C GLU A 31 0.30 18.77 4.92
N LEU A 32 1.12 18.39 3.93
CA LEU A 32 1.92 17.17 3.97
C LEU A 32 3.10 17.37 4.93
N LEU A 33 3.09 16.65 6.05
CA LEU A 33 4.12 16.74 7.08
C LEU A 33 5.32 15.85 6.78
N SER A 34 5.07 14.65 6.27
CA SER A 34 6.12 13.68 6.00
C SER A 34 5.67 12.65 4.97
N HIS A 35 6.64 12.06 4.28
CA HIS A 35 6.40 10.96 3.38
C HIS A 35 7.57 9.98 3.40
N HIS A 36 7.27 8.72 3.11
CA HIS A 36 8.26 7.69 2.91
C HIS A 36 7.89 6.87 1.68
N GLN A 37 8.83 6.73 0.75
CA GLN A 37 8.67 5.92 -0.45
C GLN A 37 9.66 4.75 -0.40
N VAL A 38 9.16 3.56 -0.72
CA VAL A 38 9.95 2.34 -0.80
C VAL A 38 9.75 1.73 -2.18
N GLU A 39 10.87 1.38 -2.83
CA GLU A 39 10.84 0.59 -4.05
C GLU A 39 10.46 -0.87 -3.72
N ILE A 40 9.51 -1.40 -4.47
CA ILE A 40 9.07 -2.79 -4.35
C ILE A 40 9.83 -3.62 -5.36
N GLN A 41 10.50 -4.68 -4.89
CA GLN A 41 11.12 -5.65 -5.76
C GLN A 41 10.05 -6.41 -6.55
N GLN A 42 9.93 -6.07 -7.84
CA GLN A 42 9.05 -6.76 -8.77
C GLN A 42 9.62 -8.16 -9.08
N LYS A 43 8.86 -9.20 -8.74
CA LYS A 43 9.14 -10.56 -9.18
C LYS A 43 8.30 -10.85 -10.41
N PHE A 44 8.97 -10.98 -11.55
CA PHE A 44 8.34 -11.45 -12.77
C PHE A 44 8.29 -12.98 -12.79
N PRO A 45 7.21 -13.57 -13.34
CA PRO A 45 7.14 -15.00 -13.55
C PRO A 45 8.33 -15.45 -14.42
N LYS A 46 9.00 -16.53 -14.01
CA LYS A 46 10.06 -17.18 -14.80
C LYS A 46 9.49 -18.39 -15.53
N GLU A 47 10.11 -18.81 -16.62
CA GLU A 47 9.71 -20.03 -17.33
C GLU A 47 9.68 -21.22 -16.36
N GLY A 48 8.55 -21.94 -16.31
CA GLY A 48 8.31 -23.00 -15.32
C GLY A 48 7.63 -22.56 -14.01
N TRP A 49 7.35 -21.27 -13.80
CA TRP A 49 6.30 -20.86 -12.86
C TRP A 49 4.98 -21.42 -13.37
N GLN A 50 4.49 -22.48 -12.73
CA GLN A 50 3.09 -22.82 -12.89
C GLN A 50 2.30 -21.62 -12.35
N PRO A 51 1.45 -20.95 -13.16
CA PRO A 51 0.46 -20.07 -12.60
C PRO A 51 -0.42 -20.97 -11.73
N VAL A 52 -0.17 -20.97 -10.42
CA VAL A 52 -1.15 -21.47 -9.49
C VAL A 52 -2.37 -20.62 -9.79
N ARG A 53 -3.41 -21.27 -10.32
CA ARG A 53 -4.73 -20.64 -10.42
C ARG A 53 -5.22 -20.47 -9.00
N ASP A 54 -4.69 -19.46 -8.33
CA ASP A 54 -5.33 -18.88 -7.18
C ASP A 54 -6.60 -18.28 -7.76
N ASN A 55 -7.68 -19.04 -7.63
CA ASN A 55 -9.01 -18.63 -8.04
C ASN A 55 -9.20 -17.20 -7.53
N CYS A 56 -9.36 -16.23 -8.43
CA CYS A 56 -10.02 -14.98 -8.13
C CYS A 56 -11.42 -15.32 -7.65
N GLY A 57 -11.54 -15.64 -6.36
CA GLY A 57 -12.69 -16.29 -5.75
C GLY A 57 -12.59 -16.12 -4.24
N LEU A 58 -13.24 -15.05 -3.77
CA LEU A 58 -13.86 -14.87 -2.45
C LEU A 58 -13.66 -16.05 -1.47
N GLY A 59 -12.84 -15.89 -0.44
CA GLY A 59 -12.75 -16.87 0.64
C GLY A 59 -11.61 -16.62 1.63
N GLN A 60 -11.92 -16.59 2.91
CA GLN A 60 -11.09 -16.15 4.03
C GLN A 60 -9.88 -17.07 4.32
N GLY A 61 -8.75 -16.47 4.72
CA GLY A 61 -7.67 -17.19 5.42
C GLY A 61 -6.27 -16.59 5.22
N ASN A 62 -5.83 -15.77 6.19
CA ASN A 62 -4.45 -15.30 6.39
C ASN A 62 -3.91 -14.23 5.40
N GLN A 63 -3.93 -12.96 5.82
CA GLN A 63 -3.61 -11.77 5.00
C GLN A 63 -2.11 -11.54 4.70
N ARG A 64 -1.34 -12.56 4.27
CA ARG A 64 0.08 -12.35 3.92
C ARG A 64 0.52 -12.69 2.51
N THR A 65 -0.33 -13.25 1.66
CA THR A 65 0.07 -13.64 0.30
C THR A 65 -1.01 -13.33 -0.71
N SER A 66 -1.25 -12.04 -0.99
CA SER A 66 -2.03 -11.63 -2.16
C SER A 66 -1.62 -10.22 -2.61
N LEU A 67 -0.33 -10.01 -2.84
CA LEU A 67 0.18 -8.79 -3.47
C LEU A 67 1.12 -9.08 -4.65
N GLN A 68 1.14 -10.30 -5.18
CA GLN A 68 2.07 -10.68 -6.25
C GLN A 68 1.37 -11.32 -7.44
N CYS A 69 0.30 -10.70 -7.91
CA CYS A 69 -0.17 -10.89 -9.29
C CYS A 69 -0.12 -9.53 -9.98
N TYR A 70 1.01 -9.24 -10.61
CA TYR A 70 1.15 -8.05 -11.45
C TYR A 70 0.70 -8.40 -12.87
N CYS A 71 -0.52 -7.98 -13.24
CA CYS A 71 -0.84 -7.78 -14.65
C CYS A 71 -0.11 -6.52 -15.12
N VAL A 72 0.95 -6.70 -15.90
CA VAL A 72 1.45 -5.64 -16.77
C VAL A 72 0.49 -5.60 -17.95
N ALA A 73 -0.11 -4.43 -18.21
CA ALA A 73 -0.99 -4.20 -19.35
C ALA A 73 -0.24 -4.30 -20.68
#